data_AF-A0A8T3ZGK7-F1
#
_entry.id   AF-A0A8T3ZGK7-F1
#
_cell.length_a   1.000
_cell.length_b   1.000
_cell.length_c   1.000
_cell.angle_alpha   90.00
_cell.angle_beta   90.00
_cell.angle_gamma   90.00
#
_symmetry.space_group_name_H-M   'P 1'
#
loop_
_entity.id
_entity.type
_entity.pdbx_description
1 polymer ?
#
loop_
_entity_poly.entity_id
_entity_poly.type
_entity_poly.pdbx_seq_one_letter_code
_entity_poly.pdbx_strand_id
1 'polypeptide(L)'
;MHGRKRGHDPNKIAAIVAVLARNPDGIWIRKIAEETKMHPSTVSKYVDTVLHPIVEATVLGGDKPIMKVVRLQPIALAKLQEGQNIAQIIRYLSLINKA
;
A
#
# COMPACT_ATOMS: atom_id res chain seq x y z
N MET A 1 26.42 -17.46 -3.24
CA MET A 1 25.56 -16.74 -2.28
C MET A 1 24.64 -15.79 -3.05
N HIS A 2 23.34 -16.07 -3.16
CA HIS A 2 22.41 -15.12 -3.78
C HIS A 2 22.17 -13.96 -2.81
N GLY A 3 22.93 -12.88 -2.97
CA GLY A 3 22.74 -11.64 -2.22
C GLY A 3 21.33 -11.09 -2.47
N ARG A 4 20.52 -10.94 -1.42
CA ARG A 4 19.19 -10.36 -1.51
C ARG A 4 19.35 -8.92 -2.06
N LYS A 5 18.77 -8.62 -3.22
CA LYS A 5 18.75 -7.25 -3.77
C LYS A 5 18.24 -6.31 -2.66
N ARG A 6 19.05 -5.31 -2.30
CA ARG A 6 18.69 -4.32 -1.28
C ARG A 6 17.57 -3.44 -1.85
N GLY A 7 16.44 -3.37 -1.14
CA GLY A 7 15.32 -2.51 -1.51
C GLY A 7 13.97 -3.23 -1.57
N HIS A 8 12.90 -2.44 -1.69
CA HIS A 8 11.56 -2.95 -1.89
C HIS A 8 11.33 -3.28 -3.36
N ASP A 9 10.71 -4.43 -3.63
CA ASP A 9 10.34 -4.87 -4.98
C ASP A 9 9.25 -3.96 -5.60
N PRO A 10 9.55 -3.22 -6.68
CA PRO A 10 8.59 -2.31 -7.31
C PRO A 10 7.39 -3.03 -7.93
N ASN A 11 7.54 -4.29 -8.36
CA ASN A 11 6.43 -5.06 -8.93
C ASN A 11 5.36 -5.35 -7.87
N LYS A 12 5.79 -5.61 -6.62
CA LYS A 12 4.88 -5.81 -5.50
C LYS A 12 4.15 -4.54 -5.10
N ILE A 13 4.85 -3.40 -5.14
CA ILE A 13 4.26 -2.07 -4.90
C ILE A 13 3.17 -1.82 -5.95
N ALA A 14 3.51 -1.96 -7.24
CA ALA A 14 2.57 -1.75 -8.33
C ALA A 14 1.35 -2.69 -8.23
N ALA A 15 1.57 -3.97 -7.91
CA ALA A 15 0.48 -4.93 -7.75
C ALA A 15 -0.49 -4.54 -6.61
N ILE A 16 0.03 -4.12 -5.44
CA ILE A 16 -0.82 -3.67 -4.33
C ILE A 16 -1.57 -2.41 -4.71
N VAL A 17 -0.89 -1.41 -5.28
CA VAL A 17 -1.51 -0.15 -5.69
C VAL A 17 -2.61 -0.38 -6.73
N ALA A 18 -2.40 -1.29 -7.69
CA ALA A 18 -3.40 -1.64 -8.68
C ALA A 18 -4.66 -2.25 -8.05
N VAL A 19 -4.52 -3.12 -7.04
CA VAL A 19 -5.66 -3.66 -6.29
C VAL A 19 -6.38 -2.54 -5.54
N LEU A 20 -5.64 -1.66 -4.86
CA LEU A 20 -6.25 -0.56 -4.10
C LEU A 20 -6.97 0.45 -5.02
N ALA A 21 -6.42 0.74 -6.20
CA ALA A 21 -7.03 1.65 -7.17
C ALA A 21 -8.37 1.13 -7.72
N ARG A 22 -8.53 -0.21 -7.81
CA ARG A 22 -9.80 -0.85 -8.20
C ARG A 22 -10.81 -0.91 -7.05
N ASN A 23 -10.38 -0.70 -5.81
CA ASN A 23 -11.19 -0.82 -4.60
C ASN A 23 -11.12 0.49 -3.78
N PRO A 24 -11.70 1.60 -4.27
CA PRO A 24 -11.55 2.93 -3.67
C PRO A 24 -12.12 3.04 -2.24
N ASP A 25 -13.15 2.24 -1.92
CA ASP A 25 -13.75 2.18 -0.58
C ASP A 25 -12.87 1.43 0.44
N GLY A 26 -11.81 0.79 -0.04
CA GLY A 26 -10.90 -0.01 0.75
C GLY A 26 -11.15 -1.49 0.66
N ILE A 27 -10.11 -2.24 0.99
CA ILE A 27 -10.08 -3.70 0.85
C ILE A 27 -9.27 -4.31 1.98
N TRP A 28 -9.71 -5.48 2.44
CA TRP A 28 -9.01 -6.21 3.49
C TRP A 28 -7.66 -6.72 3.02
N ILE A 29 -6.61 -6.60 3.85
CA ILE A 29 -5.25 -7.10 3.53
C ILE A 29 -5.24 -8.56 3.03
N ARG A 30 -6.07 -9.45 3.60
CA ARG A 30 -6.12 -10.84 3.13
C ARG A 30 -6.64 -10.95 1.70
N LYS A 31 -7.60 -10.10 1.31
CA LYS A 31 -8.10 -10.06 -0.06
C LYS A 31 -7.06 -9.49 -1.03
N ILE A 32 -6.32 -8.46 -0.62
CA ILE A 32 -5.17 -7.96 -1.40
C ILE A 32 -4.14 -9.08 -1.60
N ALA A 33 -3.84 -9.85 -0.54
CA ALA A 33 -2.91 -10.97 -0.60
C ALA A 33 -3.35 -12.06 -1.57
N GLU A 34 -4.64 -12.41 -1.59
CA GLU A 34 -5.24 -13.32 -2.56
C GLU A 34 -5.07 -12.82 -4.01
N GLU A 35 -5.46 -11.57 -4.28
CA GLU A 35 -5.40 -10.99 -5.64
C GLU A 35 -3.97 -10.84 -6.16
N THR A 36 -3.03 -10.50 -5.28
CA THR A 36 -1.64 -10.30 -5.64
C THR A 36 -0.79 -11.57 -5.54
N LYS A 37 -1.36 -12.69 -5.06
CA LYS A 37 -0.66 -13.94 -4.75
C LYS A 37 0.54 -13.72 -3.82
N MET A 38 0.42 -12.79 -2.89
CA MET A 38 1.43 -12.49 -1.88
C MET A 38 1.01 -13.00 -0.51
N HIS A 39 1.96 -13.28 0.37
CA HIS A 39 1.63 -13.60 1.75
C HIS A 39 1.05 -12.37 2.47
N PRO A 40 0.02 -12.49 3.33
CA PRO A 40 -0.58 -11.35 4.03
C PRO A 40 0.43 -10.49 4.81
N SER A 41 1.44 -11.11 5.42
CA SER A 41 2.52 -10.37 6.10
C SER A 41 3.40 -9.57 5.14
N THR A 42 3.55 -10.02 3.90
CA THR A 42 4.26 -9.24 2.86
C THR A 42 3.44 -8.02 2.50
N VAL A 43 2.14 -8.18 2.25
CA VAL A 43 1.25 -7.05 1.97
C VAL A 43 1.26 -6.05 3.12
N SER A 44 1.07 -6.51 4.36
CA SER A 44 1.12 -5.63 5.53
C SER A 44 2.45 -4.89 5.62
N LYS A 45 3.58 -5.59 5.45
CA LYS A 45 4.89 -4.93 5.44
C LYS A 45 4.98 -3.81 4.42
N TYR A 46 4.55 -4.05 3.18
CA TYR A 46 4.59 -3.01 2.14
C TYR A 46 3.65 -1.84 2.43
N VAL A 47 2.44 -2.13 2.94
CA VAL A 47 1.48 -1.13 3.39
C VAL A 47 2.07 -0.27 4.49
N ASP A 48 2.69 -0.89 5.50
CA ASP A 48 3.18 -0.23 6.71
C ASP A 48 4.49 0.52 6.50
N THR A 49 5.35 0.07 5.59
CA THR A 49 6.67 0.71 5.39
C THR A 49 6.73 1.60 4.16
N VAL A 50 6.17 1.18 3.02
CA VAL A 50 6.36 1.88 1.74
C VAL A 50 5.16 2.72 1.36
N LEU A 51 3.96 2.14 1.47
CA LEU A 51 2.73 2.77 1.01
C LEU A 51 2.08 3.62 2.08
N HIS A 52 2.57 3.57 3.33
CA HIS A 52 2.03 4.32 4.47
C HIS A 52 1.71 5.79 4.15
N PRO A 53 2.56 6.55 3.40
CA PRO A 53 2.25 7.94 3.09
C PRO A 53 1.04 8.16 2.18
N ILE A 54 0.59 7.13 1.45
CA ILE A 54 -0.41 7.25 0.38
C ILE A 54 -1.67 6.42 0.64
N VAL A 55 -1.71 5.70 1.76
CA VAL A 55 -2.82 4.83 2.14
C VAL A 55 -3.37 5.21 3.50
N GLU A 56 -4.64 4.92 3.69
CA GLU A 56 -5.29 4.92 4.98
C GLU A 56 -5.58 3.48 5.38
N ALA A 57 -5.33 3.15 6.64
CA ALA A 57 -5.61 1.83 7.19
C ALA A 57 -6.56 1.96 8.38
N THR A 58 -7.69 1.27 8.30
CA THR A 58 -8.60 1.08 9.43
C THR A 58 -8.37 -0.31 10.01
N VAL A 59 -8.03 -0.36 11.29
CA VAL A 59 -7.79 -1.61 12.03
C VAL A 59 -8.96 -1.86 12.97
N LEU A 60 -9.53 -3.05 12.88
CA LEU A 60 -10.53 -3.55 13.82
C LEU A 60 -9.88 -4.63 14.70
N GLY A 61 -9.96 -4.45 16.01
CA GLY A 61 -9.34 -5.32 17.03
C GLY A 61 -8.54 -4.50 18.05
N GLY A 62 -8.20 -5.13 19.18
CA GLY A 62 -7.27 -4.56 20.17
C GLY A 62 -5.81 -4.79 19.76
N ASP A 63 -4.98 -5.28 20.68
CA ASP A 63 -3.55 -5.50 20.46
C ASP A 63 -3.21 -6.45 19.29
N LYS A 64 -4.15 -7.34 18.91
CA LYS A 64 -4.05 -8.17 17.72
C LYS A 64 -5.13 -7.75 16.71
N PRO A 65 -4.75 -7.15 15.56
CA PRO A 65 -5.69 -6.80 14.50
C PRO A 65 -6.48 -8.03 14.05
N ILE A 66 -7.79 -8.01 14.25
CA ILE A 66 -8.70 -9.03 13.69
C ILE A 66 -8.85 -8.77 12.19
N MET A 67 -8.96 -7.49 11.82
CA MET A 67 -9.12 -7.05 10.45
C MET A 67 -8.37 -5.74 10.21
N LYS A 68 -7.80 -5.61 9.01
CA LYS A 68 -7.12 -4.39 8.57
C LYS A 68 -7.56 -4.06 7.15
N VAL A 69 -8.41 -3.05 7.02
CA VAL A 69 -8.91 -2.55 5.74
C VAL A 69 -7.98 -1.41 5.30
N VAL A 70 -7.56 -1.44 4.05
CA VAL A 70 -6.62 -0.47 3.47
C VAL A 70 -7.23 0.13 2.22
N ARG A 71 -7.11 1.45 2.07
CA ARG A 71 -7.51 2.20 0.87
C ARG A 71 -6.45 3.23 0.49
N LEU A 72 -6.45 3.67 -0.76
CA LEU A 72 -5.66 4.84 -1.16
C LEU A 72 -6.29 6.10 -0.57
N GLN A 73 -5.45 7.05 -0.16
CA GLN A 73 -5.91 8.39 0.16
C GLN A 73 -6.56 9.01 -1.09
N PRO A 74 -7.63 9.84 -0.95
CA PRO A 74 -8.27 10.47 -2.11
C PRO A 74 -7.30 11.26 -2.99
N ILE A 75 -6.34 11.97 -2.38
CA ILE A 75 -5.30 12.71 -3.11
C ILE A 75 -4.34 11.79 -3.88
N ALA A 76 -4.00 10.63 -3.31
CA ALA A 76 -3.14 9.66 -3.98
C ALA A 76 -3.86 9.03 -5.18
N LEU A 77 -5.15 8.71 -5.03
CA LEU A 77 -5.97 8.17 -6.10
C LEU A 77 -6.13 9.17 -7.25
N ALA A 78 -6.42 10.43 -6.96
CA ALA A 78 -6.54 11.48 -7.98
C ALA A 78 -5.23 11.62 -8.79
N LYS A 79 -4.08 11.68 -8.11
CA LYS A 79 -2.77 11.74 -8.76
C LYS A 79 -2.45 10.53 -9.62
N LEU A 80 -2.87 9.34 -9.21
CA LEU A 80 -2.73 8.13 -10.02
C LEU A 80 -3.58 8.20 -11.30
N GLN A 81 -4.81 8.74 -11.20
CA GLN A 81 -5.71 8.91 -12.35
C GLN A 81 -5.19 9.97 -13.32
N GLU A 82 -4.45 10.98 -12.84
CA GLU A 82 -3.70 11.94 -13.67
C GLU A 82 -2.47 11.32 -14.38
N GLY A 83 -2.17 10.04 -14.13
CA GLY A 83 -1.03 9.35 -14.72
C GLY A 83 0.31 9.63 -14.03
N GLN A 84 0.31 10.22 -12.83
CA GLN A 84 1.55 10.47 -12.09
C GLN A 84 2.20 9.16 -11.64
N ASN A 85 3.53 9.17 -11.56
CA ASN A 85 4.29 8.00 -11.15
C ASN A 85 4.15 7.75 -9.63
N ILE A 86 3.89 6.50 -9.23
CA ILE A 86 3.74 6.09 -7.82
C ILE A 86 4.91 6.58 -6.93
N ALA A 87 6.15 6.50 -7.41
CA ALA A 87 7.30 6.94 -6.62
C ALA A 87 7.31 8.46 -6.38
N GLN A 88 6.82 9.25 -7.34
CA GLN A 88 6.65 10.70 -7.17
C GLN A 88 5.54 11.01 -6.18
N ILE A 89 4.41 10.30 -6.27
CA ILE A 89 3.27 10.46 -5.35
C ILE A 89 3.71 10.15 -3.91
N ILE A 90 4.39 9.02 -3.69
CA ILE A 90 4.93 8.65 -2.37
C ILE A 90 5.88 9.71 -1.84
N ARG A 91 6.83 10.18 -2.67
CA ARG A 91 7.80 11.21 -2.25
C ARG A 91 7.09 12.50 -1.85
N TYR A 92 6.16 12.99 -2.66
CA TYR A 92 5.41 14.21 -2.38
C TYR A 92 4.61 14.11 -1.08
N LEU A 93 3.82 13.05 -0.92
CA LEU A 93 2.99 12.85 0.28
C LEU A 93 3.82 12.57 1.54
N SER A 94 4.99 11.92 1.39
CA SER A 94 5.91 11.71 2.52
C SER A 94 6.52 13.00 3.08
N LEU A 95 6.61 14.06 2.27
CA LEU A 95 7.07 15.37 2.72
C LEU A 95 5.98 16.10 3.50
N ILE A 96 4.72 15.95 3.08
CA ILE A 96 3.56 16.55 3.75
C ILE A 96 3.34 15.91 5.12
N ASN A 97 3.39 14.58 5.22
CA ASN A 97 3.15 13.86 6.49
C ASN A 97 4.32 13.94 7.49
N LYS A 98 5.45 14.56 7.14
CA LYS A 98 6.59 14.79 8.04
C LYS A 98 6.54 16.16 8.74
N ALA A 99 5.63 17.04 8.34
CA ALA A 99 5.35 18.32 8.98
C ALA A 99 4.23 18.18 10.02
#